data_AF-A0A258ADH4-F1
#
_entry.id   AF-A0A258ADH4-F1
#
_cell.length_a   1.000
_cell.length_b   1.000
_cell.length_c   1.000
_cell.angle_alpha   90.00
_cell.angle_beta   90.00
_cell.angle_gamma   90.00
#
_symmetry.space_group_name_H-M   'P 1'
#
loop_
_entity.id
_entity.type
_entity.pdbx_description
1 polymer ?
#
loop_
_entity_poly.entity_id
_entity_poly.type
_entity_poly.pdbx_seq_one_letter_code
_entity_poly.pdbx_strand_id
1 'polypeptide(L)'
;MLNEPASAQFATEHFFRHESARLVATLVGQFGAQRLQWVEDVVQEALVRALQTWPYRGVPDNPAAWLTQTARHLALDQLRREQRWNEREEGISAEQARWMAVPVEAAAGDDAHLRDDTLRLMFVCCHPQLSAEAQIALALRTLCGLSPAEIAAAFVTSEAAISKRLVRARQRIRELALPFELP
;
A
#
# COMPACT_ATOMS: atom_id res chain seq x y z
N MET A 1 2.82 37.45 8.52
CA MET A 1 2.07 36.42 9.27
C MET A 1 1.06 35.73 8.35
N LEU A 2 1.51 35.12 7.24
CA LEU A 2 0.67 34.45 6.23
C LEU A 2 1.48 33.32 5.55
N ASN A 3 1.78 32.23 6.25
CA ASN A 3 2.40 31.03 5.66
C ASN A 3 1.79 29.70 6.16
N GLU A 4 0.62 29.73 6.80
CA GLU A 4 0.00 28.53 7.40
C GLU A 4 -0.59 27.51 6.41
N PRO A 5 -1.21 27.84 5.25
CA PRO A 5 -1.88 26.82 4.43
C PRO A 5 -0.91 25.90 3.69
N ALA A 6 0.24 26.42 3.23
CA ALA A 6 1.25 25.61 2.57
C ALA A 6 1.88 24.61 3.55
N SER A 7 2.21 25.06 4.76
CA SER A 7 2.82 24.24 5.81
C SER A 7 1.93 23.08 6.24
N ALA A 8 0.62 23.34 6.40
CA ALA A 8 -0.36 22.31 6.72
C ALA A 8 -0.55 21.30 5.57
N GLN A 9 -0.58 21.76 4.31
CA GLN A 9 -0.67 20.88 3.14
C GLN A 9 0.58 20.00 2.99
N PHE A 10 1.78 20.55 3.20
CA PHE A 10 3.04 19.80 3.17
C PHE A 10 3.12 18.75 4.28
N ALA A 11 2.71 19.08 5.51
CA ALA A 11 2.66 18.12 6.62
C ALA A 11 1.65 16.99 6.34
N THR A 12 0.52 17.33 5.73
CA THR A 12 -0.52 16.37 5.35
C THR A 12 -0.05 15.43 4.24
N GLU A 13 0.55 15.97 3.17
CA GLU A 13 1.12 15.17 2.07
C GLU A 13 2.24 14.26 2.56
N HIS A 14 3.16 14.77 3.39
CA HIS A 14 4.25 13.99 3.96
C HIS A 14 3.74 12.84 4.85
N PHE A 15 2.73 13.12 5.68
CA PHE A 15 2.05 12.11 6.49
C PHE A 15 1.43 11.03 5.60
N PHE A 16 0.67 11.43 4.57
CA PHE A 16 0.02 10.48 3.67
C PHE A 16 1.01 9.63 2.87
N ARG A 17 2.13 10.20 2.39
CA ARG A 17 3.18 9.43 1.71
C ARG A 17 3.77 8.36 2.64
N HIS A 18 4.14 8.71 3.86
CA HIS A 18 4.74 7.76 4.81
C HIS A 18 3.75 6.68 5.27
N GLU A 19 2.52 7.07 5.62
CA GLU A 19 1.51 6.12 6.04
C GLU A 19 1.09 5.19 4.89
N SER A 20 1.03 5.69 3.65
CA SER A 20 0.69 4.85 2.49
C SER A 20 1.65 3.68 2.31
N ALA A 21 2.96 3.92 2.43
CA ALA A 21 3.96 2.87 2.27
C ALA A 21 3.86 1.81 3.38
N ARG A 22 3.66 2.26 4.63
CA ARG A 22 3.47 1.37 5.79
C ARG A 22 2.21 0.51 5.62
N LEU A 23 1.10 1.14 5.26
CA LEU A 23 -0.18 0.46 4.99
C LEU A 23 -0.05 -0.58 3.88
N VAL A 24 0.60 -0.22 2.76
CA VAL A 24 0.85 -1.15 1.66
C VAL A 24 1.70 -2.32 2.14
N ALA A 25 2.79 -2.08 2.87
CA ALA A 25 3.65 -3.15 3.38
C ALA A 25 2.90 -4.13 4.29
N THR A 26 2.15 -3.62 5.26
CA THR A 26 1.36 -4.44 6.18
C THR A 26 0.27 -5.25 5.48
N LEU A 27 -0.44 -4.65 4.52
CA LEU A 27 -1.44 -5.36 3.75
C LEU A 27 -0.80 -6.37 2.77
N VAL A 28 0.34 -6.04 2.16
CA VAL A 28 1.07 -7.02 1.34
C VAL A 28 1.52 -8.23 2.18
N GLY A 29 1.95 -8.01 3.43
CA GLY A 29 2.27 -9.11 4.34
C GLY A 29 1.08 -9.98 4.70
N GLN A 30 -0.14 -9.42 4.74
CA GLN A 30 -1.37 -10.16 5.02
C GLN A 30 -1.92 -10.89 3.78
N PHE A 31 -1.92 -10.22 2.62
CA PHE A 31 -2.61 -10.69 1.41
C PHE A 31 -1.67 -11.31 0.35
N GLY A 32 -0.36 -11.17 0.54
CA GLY A 32 0.72 -11.69 -0.30
C GLY A 32 1.22 -10.71 -1.37
N ALA A 33 2.51 -10.80 -1.69
CA ALA A 33 3.22 -9.95 -2.66
C ALA A 33 2.61 -9.97 -4.07
N GLN A 34 2.03 -11.10 -4.48
CA GLN A 34 1.33 -11.24 -5.76
C GLN A 34 0.11 -10.32 -5.91
N ARG A 35 -0.43 -9.79 -4.80
CA ARG A 35 -1.55 -8.86 -4.77
C ARG A 35 -1.13 -7.40 -4.61
N LEU A 36 0.16 -7.07 -4.78
CA LEU A 36 0.71 -5.72 -4.56
C LEU A 36 -0.12 -4.61 -5.23
N GLN A 37 -0.42 -4.73 -6.53
CA GLN A 37 -1.22 -3.71 -7.25
C GLN A 37 -2.60 -3.50 -6.58
N TRP A 38 -3.28 -4.59 -6.25
CA TRP A 38 -4.61 -4.54 -5.64
C TRP A 38 -4.56 -3.92 -4.23
N VAL A 39 -3.52 -4.23 -3.47
CA VAL A 39 -3.27 -3.60 -2.16
C VAL A 39 -3.03 -2.10 -2.31
N GLU A 40 -2.20 -1.68 -3.27
CA GLU A 40 -1.97 -0.25 -3.56
C GLU A 40 -3.31 0.46 -3.82
N ASP A 41 -4.18 -0.13 -4.66
CA ASP A 41 -5.48 0.44 -5.00
C ASP A 41 -6.41 0.55 -3.77
N VAL A 42 -6.43 -0.48 -2.91
CA VAL A 42 -7.18 -0.47 -1.64
C VAL A 42 -6.69 0.63 -0.70
N VAL A 43 -5.38 0.79 -0.56
CA VAL A 43 -4.78 1.84 0.28
C VAL A 43 -5.14 3.21 -0.26
N GLN A 44 -5.02 3.44 -1.57
CA GLN A 44 -5.39 4.71 -2.19
C GLN A 44 -6.87 5.07 -1.93
N GLU A 45 -7.79 4.10 -2.05
CA GLU A 45 -9.20 4.31 -1.70
C GLU A 45 -9.41 4.68 -0.22
N ALA A 46 -8.66 4.07 0.70
CA ALA A 46 -8.71 4.43 2.12
C ALA A 46 -8.23 5.88 2.37
N LEU A 47 -7.15 6.30 1.69
CA LEU A 47 -6.65 7.68 1.77
C LEU A 47 -7.65 8.68 1.17
N VAL A 48 -8.30 8.34 0.04
CA VAL A 48 -9.35 9.17 -0.55
C VAL A 48 -10.51 9.36 0.44
N ARG A 49 -10.94 8.30 1.14
CA ARG A 49 -11.97 8.40 2.18
C ARG A 49 -11.54 9.28 3.35
N ALA A 50 -10.28 9.22 3.75
CA ALA A 50 -9.73 10.12 4.77
C ALA A 50 -9.83 11.58 4.32
N LEU A 51 -9.34 11.89 3.12
CA LEU A 51 -9.38 13.24 2.52
C LEU A 51 -10.81 13.78 2.36
N GLN A 52 -11.79 12.91 2.11
CA GLN A 52 -13.20 13.30 2.03
C GLN A 52 -13.85 13.51 3.40
N THR A 53 -13.44 12.75 4.43
CA THR A 53 -14.17 12.69 5.71
C THR A 53 -13.57 13.62 6.76
N TRP A 54 -12.23 13.66 6.89
CA TRP A 54 -11.53 14.39 7.95
C TRP A 54 -11.77 15.90 7.93
N PRO A 55 -11.88 16.59 6.78
CA PRO A 55 -12.17 18.03 6.78
C PRO A 55 -13.50 18.41 7.45
N TYR A 56 -14.48 17.49 7.47
CA TYR A 56 -15.81 17.74 8.03
C TYR A 56 -15.99 17.14 9.42
N ARG A 57 -15.40 15.97 9.69
CA ARG A 57 -15.58 15.24 10.95
C ARG A 57 -14.41 15.38 11.93
N GLY A 58 -13.34 16.04 11.51
CA GLY A 58 -12.08 16.08 12.24
C GLY A 58 -11.19 14.87 11.93
N VAL A 59 -9.90 15.04 12.18
CA VAL A 59 -8.89 13.97 12.11
C VAL A 59 -9.06 13.09 13.37
N PRO A 60 -9.17 11.75 13.26
CA PRO A 60 -9.26 10.85 14.41
C PRO A 60 -8.04 10.95 15.33
N ASP A 61 -8.20 10.58 16.61
CA ASP A 61 -7.09 10.57 17.59
C ASP A 61 -5.92 9.67 17.16
N ASN A 62 -6.21 8.57 16.46
CA ASN A 62 -5.21 7.71 15.82
C ASN A 62 -5.52 7.53 14.32
N PRO A 63 -4.99 8.41 13.46
CA PRO A 63 -5.27 8.38 12.02
C PRO A 63 -4.71 7.13 11.33
N ALA A 64 -3.55 6.64 11.77
CA ALA A 64 -2.90 5.44 11.21
C ALA A 64 -3.73 4.17 11.47
N ALA A 65 -4.25 4.01 12.69
CA ALA A 65 -5.16 2.91 13.03
C ALA A 65 -6.46 2.99 12.22
N TRP A 66 -7.02 4.20 12.07
CA TRP A 66 -8.23 4.41 11.27
C TRP A 66 -8.02 4.05 9.80
N LEU A 67 -6.90 4.46 9.20
CA LEU A 67 -6.54 4.13 7.82
C LEU A 67 -6.36 2.61 7.65
N THR A 68 -5.64 1.97 8.58
CA THR A 68 -5.42 0.51 8.57
C THR A 68 -6.74 -0.24 8.59
N GLN A 69 -7.63 0.12 9.50
CA GLN A 69 -8.94 -0.52 9.60
C GLN A 69 -9.80 -0.28 8.36
N THR A 70 -9.80 0.95 7.84
CA THR A 70 -10.55 1.31 6.62
C THR A 70 -10.06 0.52 5.42
N ALA A 71 -8.74 0.42 5.22
CA ALA A 71 -8.13 -0.34 4.14
C ALA A 71 -8.41 -1.85 4.27
N ARG A 72 -8.34 -2.41 5.49
CA ARG A 72 -8.69 -3.83 5.72
C ARG A 72 -10.15 -4.12 5.39
N HIS A 73 -11.09 -3.27 5.81
CA HIS A 73 -12.50 -3.44 5.47
C HIS A 73 -12.73 -3.36 3.96
N LEU A 74 -12.10 -2.39 3.28
CA LEU A 74 -12.15 -2.26 1.82
C LEU A 74 -11.64 -3.50 1.10
N ALA A 75 -10.48 -4.02 1.52
CA ALA A 75 -9.89 -5.24 0.99
C ALA A 75 -10.85 -6.44 1.14
N LEU A 76 -11.39 -6.64 2.35
CA LEU A 76 -12.32 -7.73 2.62
C LEU A 76 -13.62 -7.61 1.81
N ASP A 77 -14.17 -6.41 1.68
CA ASP A 77 -15.37 -6.17 0.90
C ASP A 77 -15.15 -6.42 -0.60
N GLN A 78 -13.96 -6.12 -1.13
CA GLN A 78 -13.58 -6.45 -2.50
C GLN A 78 -13.47 -7.97 -2.70
N LEU A 79 -12.79 -8.69 -1.80
CA LEU A 79 -12.70 -10.17 -1.86
C LEU A 79 -14.07 -10.82 -1.81
N ARG A 80 -14.97 -10.35 -0.93
CA ARG A 80 -16.35 -10.84 -0.84
C ARG A 80 -17.13 -10.62 -2.14
N ARG A 81 -16.88 -9.50 -2.84
CA ARG A 81 -17.50 -9.25 -4.16
C ARG A 81 -16.97 -10.25 -5.19
N GLU A 82 -15.66 -10.46 -5.26
CA GLU A 82 -15.05 -11.44 -6.18
C GLU A 82 -15.55 -12.88 -5.92
N GLN A 83 -15.73 -13.25 -4.65
CA GLN A 83 -16.21 -14.58 -4.25
C GLN A 83 -17.66 -14.83 -4.60
N ARG A 84 -18.55 -13.86 -4.34
CA ARG A 84 -19.95 -13.94 -4.79
C ARG A 84 -20.07 -14.08 -6.30
N TRP A 85 -19.07 -13.62 -7.05
CA TRP A 85 -19.02 -13.79 -8.50
C TRP A 85 -18.44 -15.16 -8.91
N ASN A 86 -17.71 -15.85 -8.03
CA ASN A 86 -16.98 -17.09 -8.31
C ASN A 86 -17.51 -18.36 -7.59
N GLU A 87 -18.56 -18.24 -6.77
CA GLU A 87 -19.30 -19.30 -6.03
C GLU A 87 -18.53 -20.62 -5.78
N ARG A 88 -17.72 -20.67 -4.71
CA ARG A 88 -17.23 -21.89 -4.00
C ARG A 88 -16.59 -21.46 -2.67
N GLU A 89 -17.28 -21.52 -1.53
CA GLU A 89 -16.69 -21.05 -0.26
C GLU A 89 -17.07 -21.83 1.01
N GLU A 90 -16.09 -22.57 1.53
CA GLU A 90 -15.95 -22.85 2.97
C GLU A 90 -14.56 -22.45 3.51
N GLY A 91 -13.50 -22.46 2.68
CA GLY A 91 -12.11 -22.28 3.14
C GLY A 91 -11.70 -20.86 3.55
N ILE A 92 -12.26 -19.81 2.94
CA ILE A 92 -11.76 -18.43 3.13
C ILE A 92 -12.37 -17.75 4.37
N SER A 93 -13.56 -18.18 4.83
CA SER A 93 -14.21 -17.65 6.03
C SER A 93 -13.31 -17.76 7.28
N ALA A 94 -12.56 -18.86 7.40
CA ALA A 94 -11.62 -19.08 8.50
C ALA A 94 -10.39 -18.16 8.43
N GLU A 95 -9.84 -17.92 7.24
CA GLU A 95 -8.71 -17.00 7.03
C GLU A 95 -9.14 -15.54 7.24
N GLN A 96 -10.37 -15.19 6.84
CA GLN A 96 -11.00 -13.90 7.11
C GLN A 96 -11.19 -13.63 8.60
N ALA A 97 -11.72 -14.59 9.34
CA ALA A 97 -11.90 -14.48 10.79
C ALA A 97 -10.54 -14.28 11.48
N ARG A 98 -9.50 -14.97 11.02
CA ARG A 98 -8.12 -14.79 11.50
C ARG A 98 -7.61 -13.38 11.27
N TRP A 99 -7.88 -12.78 10.11
CA TRP A 99 -7.42 -11.41 9.81
C TRP A 99 -8.15 -10.38 10.67
N MET A 100 -9.48 -10.48 10.79
CA MET A 100 -10.28 -9.60 11.66
C MET A 100 -9.93 -9.75 13.15
N ALA A 101 -9.43 -10.91 13.58
CA ALA A 101 -9.04 -11.19 14.96
C ALA A 101 -7.69 -10.57 15.36
N VAL A 102 -6.87 -10.10 14.40
CA VAL A 102 -5.60 -9.39 14.73
C VAL A 102 -5.95 -7.98 15.21
N PRO A 103 -5.65 -7.62 16.49
CA PRO A 103 -5.94 -6.30 17.02
C PRO A 103 -5.28 -5.20 16.19
N VAL A 104 -6.04 -4.15 15.84
CA VAL A 104 -5.52 -3.00 15.07
C VAL A 104 -4.36 -2.31 15.82
N GLU A 105 -4.39 -2.33 17.15
CA GLU A 105 -3.33 -1.83 18.03
C GLU A 105 -2.03 -2.64 17.93
N ALA A 106 -2.10 -3.94 17.67
CA ALA A 106 -0.92 -4.77 17.44
C ALA A 106 -0.34 -4.56 16.03
N ALA A 107 -1.19 -4.23 15.05
CA ALA A 107 -0.76 -3.92 13.68
C ALA A 107 -0.25 -2.47 13.51
N ALA A 108 -0.73 -1.53 14.33
CA ALA A 108 -0.34 -0.12 14.28
C ALA A 108 0.66 0.30 15.37
N GLY A 109 0.82 -0.49 16.43
CA GLY A 109 1.52 -0.10 17.67
C GLY A 109 2.92 -0.68 17.85
N ASP A 110 3.34 -1.69 17.08
CA ASP A 110 4.72 -2.17 17.14
C ASP A 110 5.53 -1.66 15.94
N ASP A 111 6.20 -0.53 16.15
CA ASP A 111 7.09 0.11 15.17
C ASP A 111 8.15 -0.87 14.63
N ALA A 112 8.51 -1.91 15.40
CA ALA A 112 9.44 -2.94 14.96
C ALA A 112 8.82 -3.85 13.87
N HIS A 113 7.58 -4.31 14.05
CA HIS A 113 6.87 -5.11 13.05
C HIS A 113 6.57 -4.32 11.78
N LEU A 114 6.19 -3.05 11.91
CA LEU A 114 5.93 -2.17 10.77
C LEU A 114 7.19 -1.84 9.96
N ARG A 115 8.32 -1.65 10.66
CA ARG A 115 9.64 -1.54 10.02
C ARG A 115 10.00 -2.83 9.29
N ASP A 116 9.71 -3.98 9.88
CA ASP A 116 9.99 -5.29 9.26
C ASP A 116 9.19 -5.49 7.97
N ASP A 117 7.89 -5.16 7.97
CA ASP A 117 7.06 -5.23 6.77
C ASP A 117 7.57 -4.30 5.66
N THR A 118 7.96 -3.07 6.02
CA THR A 118 8.49 -2.11 5.03
C THR A 118 9.80 -2.62 4.41
N LEU A 119 10.68 -3.23 5.22
CA LEU A 119 11.91 -3.86 4.74
C LEU A 119 11.62 -5.06 3.83
N ARG A 120 10.68 -5.94 4.22
CA ARG A 120 10.24 -7.05 3.36
C ARG A 120 9.70 -6.55 2.03
N LEU A 121 8.92 -5.48 2.03
CA LEU A 121 8.41 -4.85 0.79
C LEU A 121 9.55 -4.27 -0.06
N MET A 122 10.60 -3.72 0.56
CA MET A 122 11.81 -3.31 -0.15
C MET A 122 12.47 -4.49 -0.85
N PHE A 123 12.61 -5.65 -0.21
CA PHE A 123 13.14 -6.86 -0.86
C PHE A 123 12.27 -7.35 -2.03
N VAL A 124 10.94 -7.28 -1.89
CA VAL A 124 10.01 -7.56 -3.00
C VAL A 124 10.27 -6.60 -4.18
N CYS A 125 10.44 -5.31 -3.91
CA CYS A 125 10.71 -4.31 -4.95
C CYS A 125 12.09 -4.52 -5.61
N CYS A 126 13.08 -4.96 -4.84
CA CYS A 126 14.46 -5.18 -5.28
C CYS A 126 14.73 -6.62 -5.77
N HIS A 127 13.69 -7.40 -6.09
CA HIS A 127 13.86 -8.79 -6.47
C HIS A 127 14.74 -8.94 -7.73
N PRO A 128 15.74 -9.85 -7.75
CA PRO A 128 16.76 -9.92 -8.80
C PRO A 128 16.22 -10.27 -10.20
N GLN A 129 14.99 -10.80 -10.28
CA GLN A 129 14.34 -11.07 -11.57
C GLN A 129 13.68 -9.84 -12.20
N LEU A 130 13.67 -8.70 -11.51
CA LEU A 130 13.30 -7.41 -12.08
C LEU A 130 14.57 -6.71 -12.59
N SER A 131 14.50 -6.03 -13.73
CA SER A 131 15.60 -5.18 -14.18
C SER A 131 15.90 -4.09 -13.15
N ALA A 132 17.15 -3.64 -13.03
CA ALA A 132 17.54 -2.59 -12.07
C ALA A 132 16.66 -1.33 -12.17
N GLU A 133 16.35 -0.86 -13.38
CA GLU A 133 15.44 0.27 -13.57
C GLU A 133 14.02 0.02 -13.03
N ALA A 134 13.52 -1.20 -13.17
CA ALA A 134 12.20 -1.58 -12.66
C ALA A 134 12.20 -1.67 -11.12
N GLN A 135 13.27 -2.17 -10.53
CA GLN A 135 13.44 -2.20 -9.07
C GLN A 135 13.40 -0.78 -8.48
N ILE A 136 14.19 0.13 -9.06
CA ILE A 136 14.26 1.53 -8.61
C ILE A 136 12.91 2.23 -8.84
N ALA A 137 12.31 2.10 -10.03
CA ALA A 137 11.03 2.73 -10.32
C ALA A 137 9.92 2.23 -9.38
N LEU A 138 9.88 0.92 -9.10
CA LEU A 138 8.90 0.34 -8.21
C LEU A 138 9.11 0.78 -6.75
N ALA A 139 10.36 0.78 -6.26
CA ALA A 139 10.67 1.27 -4.93
C ALA A 139 10.26 2.75 -4.75
N LEU A 140 10.60 3.61 -5.71
CA LEU A 140 10.19 5.03 -5.68
C LEU A 140 8.67 5.20 -5.68
N ARG A 141 7.95 4.35 -6.43
CA ARG A 141 6.49 4.41 -6.49
C ARG A 141 5.85 3.93 -5.19
N THR A 142 6.25 2.76 -4.71
CA THR A 142 5.55 2.03 -3.66
C THR A 142 6.03 2.43 -2.25
N LEU A 143 7.33 2.64 -2.06
CA LEU A 143 7.91 2.98 -0.75
C LEU A 143 8.01 4.49 -0.53
N CYS A 144 8.27 5.26 -1.59
CA CYS A 144 8.47 6.71 -1.49
C CYS A 144 7.24 7.52 -1.93
N GLY A 145 6.22 6.87 -2.50
CA GLY A 145 4.97 7.51 -2.91
C GLY A 145 5.09 8.45 -4.11
N LEU A 146 6.18 8.40 -4.88
CA LEU A 146 6.35 9.27 -6.05
C LEU A 146 5.33 8.92 -7.15
N SER A 147 4.83 9.96 -7.81
CA SER A 147 4.01 9.84 -9.01
C SER A 147 4.84 9.36 -10.22
N PRO A 148 4.20 8.76 -11.24
CA PRO A 148 4.87 8.42 -12.49
C PRO A 148 5.59 9.61 -13.14
N ALA A 149 5.06 10.83 -12.99
CA ALA A 149 5.67 12.06 -13.49
C ALA A 149 6.95 12.44 -12.73
N GLU A 150 6.94 12.39 -11.40
CA GLU A 150 8.14 12.63 -10.58
C GLU A 150 9.25 11.60 -10.88
N ILE A 151 8.87 10.33 -11.02
CA ILE A 151 9.82 9.26 -11.39
C ILE A 151 10.35 9.48 -12.82
N ALA A 152 9.50 9.91 -13.75
CA ALA A 152 9.91 10.16 -15.14
C ALA A 152 10.95 11.27 -15.22
N ALA A 153 10.80 12.32 -14.42
CA ALA A 153 11.80 13.38 -14.27
C ALA A 153 13.14 12.83 -13.74
N ALA A 154 13.10 11.98 -12.72
CA ALA A 154 14.30 11.35 -12.16
C ALA A 154 15.02 10.41 -13.15
N PHE A 155 14.27 9.72 -14.01
CA PHE A 155 14.80 8.81 -15.04
C PHE A 155 15.10 9.49 -16.37
N VAL A 156 14.81 10.79 -16.51
CA VAL A 156 14.95 11.55 -17.77
C VAL A 156 14.23 10.82 -18.93
N THR A 157 12.99 10.39 -18.68
CA THR A 157 12.18 9.63 -19.65
C THR A 157 10.73 10.13 -19.65
N SER A 158 9.87 9.51 -20.46
CA SER A 158 8.44 9.85 -20.49
C SER A 158 7.67 9.20 -19.34
N GLU A 159 6.63 9.88 -18.86
CA GLU A 159 5.68 9.32 -17.89
C GLU A 159 5.06 8.01 -18.40
N ALA A 160 4.72 7.95 -19.70
CA ALA A 160 4.21 6.73 -20.33
C ALA A 160 5.19 5.55 -20.25
N ALA A 161 6.50 5.81 -20.36
CA ALA A 161 7.53 4.77 -20.22
C ALA A 161 7.64 4.28 -18.76
N ILE A 162 7.57 5.19 -17.78
CA ILE A 162 7.52 4.82 -16.36
C ILE A 162 6.27 3.99 -16.05
N SER A 163 5.09 4.44 -16.47
CA SER A 163 3.83 3.72 -16.23
C SER A 163 3.87 2.30 -16.81
N LYS A 164 4.36 2.14 -18.05
CA LYS A 164 4.56 0.81 -18.64
C LYS A 164 5.58 -0.03 -17.86
N ARG A 165 6.65 0.58 -17.36
CA ARG A 165 7.67 -0.10 -16.53
C ARG A 165 7.07 -0.61 -15.22
N LEU A 166 6.31 0.22 -14.51
CA LEU A 166 5.63 -0.15 -13.26
C LEU A 166 4.62 -1.29 -13.46
N VAL A 167 3.81 -1.22 -14.51
CA VAL A 167 2.84 -2.29 -14.85
C VAL A 167 3.56 -3.62 -15.07
N ARG A 168 4.63 -3.63 -15.88
CA ARG A 168 5.42 -4.84 -16.13
C ARG A 168 6.11 -5.38 -14.88
N ALA A 169 6.61 -4.49 -14.02
CA ALA A 169 7.24 -4.89 -12.76
C ALA A 169 6.25 -5.60 -11.82
N ARG A 170 5.05 -5.04 -11.64
CA ARG A 170 4.00 -5.65 -10.81
C ARG A 170 3.46 -6.94 -11.39
N GLN A 171 3.30 -6.99 -12.71
CA GLN A 171 2.95 -8.24 -13.40
C GLN A 171 4.01 -9.32 -13.14
N ARG A 172 5.30 -8.96 -13.19
CA ARG A 172 6.37 -9.91 -12.90
C ARG A 172 6.37 -10.39 -11.44
N ILE A 173 6.13 -9.52 -10.47
CA ILE A 173 5.96 -9.91 -9.05
C ILE A 173 4.81 -10.90 -8.89
N ARG A 174 3.68 -10.65 -9.56
CA ARG A 174 2.51 -11.52 -9.54
C ARG A 174 2.83 -12.91 -10.10
N GLU A 175 3.53 -12.98 -11.22
CA GLU A 175 3.94 -14.25 -11.85
C GLU A 175 4.91 -15.07 -10.99
N LEU A 176 5.74 -14.39 -10.19
CA LEU A 176 6.74 -15.05 -9.36
C LEU A 176 6.20 -15.61 -8.05
N ALA A 177 5.00 -15.20 -7.63
CA ALA A 177 4.38 -15.61 -6.38
C ALA A 177 5.38 -15.52 -5.20
N LEU A 178 6.09 -14.40 -5.10
CA LEU A 178 7.20 -14.22 -4.15
C LEU A 178 6.70 -14.39 -2.70
N PRO A 179 7.43 -15.13 -1.85
CA PRO A 179 7.16 -15.14 -0.43
C PRO A 179 7.43 -13.74 0.16
N PHE A 180 6.61 -13.32 1.12
CA PHE A 180 6.79 -12.06 1.84
C PHE A 180 7.57 -12.28 3.14
N GLU A 181 8.83 -12.69 2.98
CA GLU A 181 9.75 -13.01 4.06
C GLU A 181 11.08 -12.27 3.84
N LEU A 182 11.82 -12.02 4.92
CA LEU A 182 13.18 -11.50 4.79
C LEU A 182 14.09 -12.62 4.24
N PRO A 183 14.94 -12.33 3.24
CA PRO A 183 15.89 -13.30 2.70
C PRO A 183 16.99 -13.70 3.69
#